data_AF-A0A6H1KYI8-F1
#
_entry.id   AF-A0A6H1KYI8-F1
#
_cell.length_a   1.000
_cell.length_b   1.000
_cell.length_c   1.000
_cell.angle_alpha   90.00
_cell.angle_beta   90.00
_cell.angle_gamma   90.00
#
_symmetry.space_group_name_H-M   'P 1'
#
loop_
_entity.id
_entity.type
_entity.pdbx_description
1 polymer ?
#
loop_
_entity_poly.entity_id
_entity_poly.type
_entity_poly.pdbx_seq_one_letter_code
_entity_poly.pdbx_strand_id
1 'polypeptide(L)' 'MTPEPDNEYDTPRRFRAPDDEWEPFEAATRAMHPEGRSPRARVLREFIRWYMRRPGAKLPDRPPAGTWSKSASPEGPQ' A
#
# COMPACT_ATOMS: atom_id res chain seq x y z
N MET A 1 18.51 30.27 -17.18
CA MET A 1 18.53 29.29 -16.08
C MET A 1 17.09 28.97 -15.76
N THR A 2 16.61 27.81 -16.21
CA THR A 2 15.27 27.32 -15.88
C THR A 2 15.39 26.65 -14.51
N PRO A 3 14.59 27.01 -13.49
CA PRO A 3 14.63 26.29 -12.23
C PRO A 3 14.10 24.88 -12.46
N GLU A 4 14.93 23.86 -12.23
CA GLU A 4 14.46 22.48 -12.13
C GLU A 4 13.48 22.39 -10.96
N PRO A 5 12.35 21.67 -11.12
CA PRO A 5 11.43 21.48 -10.01
C PRO A 5 12.18 20.78 -8.88
N ASP A 6 12.08 21.38 -7.69
CA ASP A 6 12.63 20.86 -6.46
C ASP A 6 11.97 19.51 -6.16
N ASN A 7 12.62 18.45 -6.65
CA ASN A 7 12.21 17.08 -6.39
C ASN A 7 12.77 16.68 -5.03
N GLU A 8 12.44 17.44 -3.98
CA GLU A 8 12.69 17.11 -2.57
C GLU A 8 11.76 15.96 -2.17
N TYR A 9 11.95 14.81 -2.81
CA TYR A 9 11.33 13.56 -2.42
C TYR A 9 12.32 12.84 -1.51
N ASP A 10 11.89 12.57 -0.27
CA ASP A 10 12.60 11.67 0.63
C ASP A 10 13.03 10.40 -0.11
N THR A 11 14.28 9.97 0.11
CA THR A 11 14.83 8.74 -0.46
C THR A 11 13.83 7.58 -0.27
N PRO A 12 13.41 6.89 -1.35
CA PRO A 12 12.40 5.86 -1.26
C PRO A 12 12.89 4.71 -0.37
N ARG A 13 12.10 4.37 0.66
CA ARG A 13 12.33 3.18 1.48
C ARG A 13 11.80 1.95 0.73
N ARG A 14 12.67 0.97 0.48
CA ARG A 14 12.31 -0.27 -0.21
C ARG A 14 11.60 -1.22 0.75
N PHE A 15 10.40 -1.66 0.38
CA PHE A 15 9.67 -2.75 1.04
C PHE A 15 9.73 -3.97 0.12
N ARG A 16 10.00 -5.16 0.67
CA ARG A 16 9.96 -6.41 -0.08
C ARG A 16 8.67 -7.15 0.28
N ALA A 17 7.88 -7.45 -0.73
CA ALA A 17 6.72 -8.32 -0.64
C ALA A 17 6.77 -9.32 -1.81
N PRO A 18 6.22 -10.53 -1.64
CA PRO A 18 5.90 -11.42 -2.75
C PRO A 18 4.99 -10.72 -3.78
N ASP A 19 5.20 -10.98 -5.07
CA ASP A 19 4.42 -10.34 -6.13
C ASP A 19 2.92 -10.73 -6.06
N ASP A 20 2.65 -11.98 -5.66
CA ASP A 20 1.31 -12.53 -5.42
C ASP A 20 0.58 -11.89 -4.24
N GLU A 21 1.27 -11.11 -3.40
CA GLU A 21 0.66 -10.25 -2.39
C GLU A 21 0.66 -8.77 -2.82
N TRP A 22 1.72 -8.32 -3.49
CA TRP A 22 1.93 -6.92 -3.82
C TRP A 22 0.98 -6.38 -4.90
N GLU A 23 0.66 -7.19 -5.91
CA GLU A 23 -0.31 -6.81 -6.96
C GLU A 23 -1.76 -6.81 -6.43
N PRO A 24 -2.26 -7.85 -5.74
CA PRO A 24 -3.59 -7.81 -5.13
C PRO A 24 -3.75 -6.70 -4.10
N PHE A 25 -2.68 -6.37 -3.36
CA PHE A 25 -2.67 -5.25 -2.44
C PHE A 25 -2.88 -3.90 -3.15
N GLU A 26 -2.32 -3.70 -4.35
CA GLU A 26 -2.63 -2.49 -5.13
C GLU A 26 -4.12 -2.38 -5.45
N ALA A 27 -4.72 -3.47 -5.94
CA ALA A 27 -6.15 -3.50 -6.26
C ALA A 27 -7.03 -3.20 -5.03
N ALA A 28 -6.70 -3.81 -3.88
CA ALA A 28 -7.41 -3.57 -2.62
C ALA A 28 -7.29 -2.11 -2.18
N THR A 29 -6.10 -1.52 -2.22
CA THR A 29 -5.89 -0.13 -1.80
C THR A 29 -6.52 0.88 -2.76
N ARG A 30 -6.58 0.59 -4.07
CA ARG A 30 -7.34 1.41 -5.03
C ARG A 30 -8.84 1.40 -4.79
N ALA A 31 -9.41 0.31 -4.30
CA ALA A 31 -10.83 0.25 -3.97
C ALA A 31 -11.23 1.26 -2.87
N MET A 32 -10.34 1.53 -1.92
CA MET A 32 -10.54 2.52 -0.85
C MET A 32 -10.04 3.92 -1.21
N HIS A 33 -9.03 4.00 -2.09
CA HIS A 33 -8.38 5.24 -2.49
C HIS A 33 -8.24 5.27 -4.02
N PRO A 34 -9.32 5.57 -4.75
CA PRO A 34 -9.32 5.57 -6.22
C PRO A 34 -8.43 6.67 -6.81
N GLU A 35 -8.22 7.74 -6.04
CA GLU A 35 -7.46 8.91 -6.44
C GLU A 35 -6.11 9.01 -5.72
N GLY A 36 -5.15 9.64 -6.38
CA GLY A 36 -3.81 9.90 -5.86
C GLY A 36 -2.71 9.01 -6.44
N ARG A 37 -1.47 9.43 -6.24
CA ARG A 37 -0.31 8.86 -6.93
C ARG A 37 0.09 7.46 -6.45
N SER A 38 -0.20 7.10 -5.20
CA SER A 38 0.27 5.84 -4.60
C SER A 38 -0.63 5.38 -3.45
N PRO A 39 -1.76 4.69 -3.75
CA PRO A 39 -2.70 4.22 -2.73
C PRO A 39 -2.06 3.24 -1.74
N ARG A 40 -1.15 2.36 -2.19
CA ARG A 40 -0.34 1.49 -1.30
C ARG A 40 0.47 2.27 -0.28
N ALA A 41 1.22 3.27 -0.73
CA ALA A 41 2.07 4.09 0.14
C ALA A 41 1.24 4.93 1.12
N ARG A 42 0.01 5.30 0.76
CA ARG A 42 -0.93 5.94 1.69
C ARG A 42 -1.30 4.98 2.82
N VAL A 43 -1.81 3.80 2.49
CA VAL A 43 -2.23 2.80 3.49
C VAL A 43 -1.06 2.38 4.38
N LEU A 44 0.13 2.15 3.82
CA LEU A 44 1.33 1.82 4.61
C LEU A 44 1.71 2.95 5.58
N ARG A 45 1.65 4.23 5.17
CA ARG A 45 1.95 5.36 6.06
C ARG A 45 0.93 5.49 7.19
N GLU A 46 -0.35 5.32 6.88
CA GLU A 46 -1.43 5.33 7.89
C GLU A 46 -1.25 4.18 8.89
N PHE A 47 -0.98 2.96 8.40
CA PHE A 47 -0.70 1.79 9.22
C PHE A 47 0.53 2.00 10.12
N ILE A 48 1.65 2.49 9.57
CA ILE A 48 2.88 2.78 10.33
C ILE A 48 2.59 3.79 11.46
N ARG A 49 1.85 4.87 11.17
CA ARG A 49 1.48 5.89 12.17
C ARG A 49 0.61 5.31 13.27
N TRP A 50 -0.38 4.47 12.90
CA TRP A 50 -1.25 3.78 13.85
C TRP A 50 -0.46 2.78 14.72
N TYR A 51 0.42 1.98 14.11
CA TYR A 51 1.26 1.01 14.80
C TYR A 51 2.18 1.66 15.84
N MET A 52 2.72 2.85 15.53
CA MET A 52 3.50 3.66 16.46
C MET A 52 2.67 4.43 17.50
N ARG A 53 1.33 4.29 17.51
CA ARG A 53 0.40 5.02 18.38
C ARG A 53 0.57 6.54 18.31
N ARG A 54 0.82 7.08 17.12
CA ARG A 54 0.94 8.54 16.93
C ARG A 54 -0.40 9.23 17.25
N PRO A 55 -0.40 10.43 17.84
CA PRO A 55 -1.62 11.18 18.12
C PRO A 55 -2.49 11.33 16.85
N GLY A 56 -3.77 10.98 16.95
CA GLY A 56 -4.73 11.06 15.84
C GLY A 56 -4.60 9.98 14.76
N ALA A 57 -3.63 9.06 14.86
CA ALA A 57 -3.51 7.97 13.89
C ALA A 57 -4.61 6.92 14.07
N LYS A 58 -5.21 6.49 12.95
CA LYS A 58 -6.26 5.48 12.92
C LYS A 58 -5.82 4.31 12.07
N LEU A 59 -6.33 3.12 12.41
CA LEU A 59 -6.14 1.93 11.59
C LEU A 59 -6.76 2.19 10.21
N PRO A 60 -6.07 1.90 9.09
CA PRO A 60 -6.65 2.08 7.77
C PRO A 60 -7.89 1.22 7.57
N ASP A 61 -8.88 1.75 6.86
CA ASP A 61 -10.08 1.00 6.53
C ASP A 61 -9.77 -0.15 5.57
N ARG A 62 -10.36 -1.31 5.84
CA ARG A 62 -10.20 -2.51 5.02
C ARG A 62 -11.33 -2.55 3.97
N PRO A 63 -11.02 -2.70 2.68
CA PRO A 63 -12.08 -2.91 1.69
C PRO A 63 -12.82 -4.22 1.96
N PRO A 64 -14.09 -4.35 1.53
CA PRO A 64 -14.79 -5.63 1.52
C PRO A 64 -13.99 -6.73 0.81
N ALA A 65 -14.33 -7.99 1.05
CA ALA A 65 -13.69 -9.10 0.34
C ALA A 65 -13.89 -8.95 -1.18
N GLY A 66 -12.84 -9.23 -1.95
CA GLY A 66 -12.80 -9.02 -3.40
C GLY A 66 -11.86 -9.98 -4.10
N THR A 67 -11.52 -9.67 -5.36
CA THR A 67 -10.58 -10.48 -6.17
C THR A 67 -9.21 -10.64 -5.50
N TRP A 68 -8.80 -9.67 -4.69
CA TRP A 68 -7.56 -9.68 -3.89
C TRP A 68 -7.60 -10.57 -2.64
N SER A 69 -8.74 -11.17 -2.31
CA SER A 69 -8.88 -12.00 -1.10
C SER A 69 -8.56 -13.48 -1.33
N LYS A 70 -8.31 -13.88 -2.58
CA LYS A 70 -7.93 -15.25 -2.95
C LYS A 70 -6.41 -15.30 -3.08
N SER A 71 -5.74 -16.05 -2.22
CA SER A 71 -4.35 -16.42 -2.44
C SER A 71 -4.28 -17.36 -3.64
N ALA A 72 -3.32 -17.15 -4.54
CA ALA A 72 -2.91 -18.21 -5.46
C ALA A 72 -2.16 -19.25 -4.62
N SER A 73 -2.88 -20.10 -3.88
CA SER A 73 -2.27 -21.25 -3.25
C SER A 73 -1.61 -22.09 -4.36
N PRO A 74 -0.31 -22.42 -4.24
CA PRO A 74 0.25 -23.47 -5.06
C PRO A 74 -0.31 -24.77 -4.52
N GLU A 75 -1.42 -25.23 -5.10
CA GLU A 75 -1.89 -26.59 -4.89
C GLU A 75 -0.87 -27.53 -5.57
N GLY A 76 0.13 -27.96 -4.82
CA GLY A 76 0.94 -29.14 -5.16
C GLY A 76 0.21 -30.39 -4.65
N PRO A 77 0.20 -31.51 -5.41
CA PRO A 77 -0.43 -32.74 -4.94
C PRO A 77 0.35 -33.29 -3.73
N GLN A 78 -0.40 -33.72 -2.70
CA GLN A 78 0.11 -34.52 -1.58
C GLN A 78 0.68 -35.86 -2.06
#